data_AF-A0A5Q0CFI3-F1
#
_entry.id   AF-A0A5Q0CFI3-F1
#
_cell.length_a   1.000
_cell.length_b   1.000
_cell.length_c   1.000
_cell.angle_alpha   90.00
_cell.angle_beta   90.00
_cell.angle_gamma   90.00
#
_symmetry.space_group_name_H-M   'P 1'
#
loop_
_entity.id
_entity.type
_entity.pdbx_description
1 polymer ?
#
loop_
_entity_poly.entity_id
_entity_poly.type
_entity_poly.pdbx_seq_one_letter_code
_entity_poly.pdbx_strand_id
1 'polypeptide(L)'
;MTPVVVRARFDRRVQSGHILFVQSGRTREVMVSRRALLSVASPPLADEPRLLEYAETFCSIALTQTVLDRNPVAETFLVTANDVMNWLRGWRSTRPLAVDGAKRSSVQN
;
A
#
# COMPACT_ATOMS: atom_id res chain seq x y z
N MET A 1 -6.49 14.69 10.53
CA MET A 1 -7.22 13.58 11.20
C MET A 1 -6.50 12.29 10.91
N THR A 2 -6.19 11.52 11.96
CA THR A 2 -5.56 10.21 11.87
C THR A 2 -6.57 9.18 11.34
N PRO A 3 -6.16 8.23 10.49
CA PRO A 3 -7.03 7.12 10.09
C PRO A 3 -7.35 6.26 11.31
N VAL A 4 -8.62 5.90 11.50
CA VAL A 4 -9.03 4.96 12.54
C VAL A 4 -9.25 3.60 11.90
N VAL A 5 -8.44 2.61 12.28
CA VAL A 5 -8.59 1.24 11.79
C VAL A 5 -9.87 0.64 12.39
N VAL A 6 -10.77 0.17 11.54
CA VAL A 6 -12.04 -0.48 11.93
C VAL A 6 -11.87 -1.98 11.96
N ARG A 7 -11.20 -2.53 10.96
CA ARG A 7 -11.00 -3.98 10.81
C ARG A 7 -9.77 -4.23 9.95
N ALA A 8 -8.96 -5.21 10.33
CA ALA A 8 -7.97 -5.81 9.44
C ALA A 8 -8.27 -7.30 9.29
N ARG A 9 -8.00 -7.85 8.11
CA ARG A 9 -8.11 -9.28 7.83
C ARG A 9 -7.03 -9.71 6.86
N PHE A 10 -6.47 -10.90 7.05
CA PHE A 10 -5.53 -11.47 6.09
C PHE A 10 -6.20 -12.59 5.30
N ASP A 11 -6.30 -12.42 3.98
CA ASP A 11 -6.77 -13.48 3.10
C ASP A 11 -5.62 -14.42 2.77
N ARG A 12 -5.65 -15.63 3.33
CA ARG A 12 -4.63 -16.65 3.14
C ARG A 12 -4.59 -17.22 1.72
N ARG A 13 -5.69 -17.15 0.95
CA ARG A 13 -5.78 -17.70 -0.41
C ARG A 13 -5.04 -16.82 -1.40
N VAL A 14 -5.29 -15.51 -1.34
CA VAL A 14 -4.60 -14.52 -2.19
C VAL A 14 -3.33 -13.94 -1.54
N GLN A 15 -3.10 -14.27 -0.26
CA GLN A 15 -1.97 -13.81 0.54
C GLN A 15 -1.89 -12.28 0.66
N SER A 16 -3.05 -11.61 0.76
CA SER A 16 -3.15 -10.15 0.92
C SER A 16 -3.79 -9.78 2.24
N GLY A 17 -3.32 -8.67 2.80
CA GLY A 17 -3.99 -8.00 3.91
C GLY A 17 -5.04 -7.02 3.41
N HIS A 18 -6.13 -6.89 4.14
CA HIS A 18 -7.21 -5.94 3.86
C HIS A 18 -7.50 -5.18 5.15
N ILE A 19 -7.36 -3.86 5.12
CA ILE A 19 -7.55 -2.99 6.28
C ILE A 19 -8.64 -1.98 5.95
N LEU A 20 -9.79 -2.10 6.61
CA LEU A 20 -10.83 -1.09 6.61
C LEU A 20 -10.50 -0.02 7.63
N PHE A 21 -10.53 1.24 7.21
CA PHE A 21 -10.29 2.38 8.08
C PHE A 21 -11.27 3.52 7.77
N VAL A 22 -11.53 4.36 8.77
CA VAL A 22 -12.34 5.57 8.61
C VAL A 22 -11.45 6.79 8.63
N GLN A 23 -11.67 7.68 7.65
CA GLN A 23 -11.03 8.99 7.59
C GLN A 23 -12.04 10.03 7.14
N SER A 24 -12.15 11.13 7.89
CA SER A 24 -13.06 12.24 7.60
C SER A 24 -14.51 11.79 7.35
N GLY A 25 -14.99 10.81 8.14
CA GLY A 25 -16.34 10.26 8.02
C GLY A 25 -16.57 9.29 6.85
N ARG A 26 -15.52 8.93 6.11
CA ARG A 26 -15.59 7.96 5.00
C ARG A 26 -14.85 6.68 5.36
N THR A 27 -15.50 5.54 5.11
CA THR A 27 -14.86 4.22 5.18
C THR A 27 -14.07 3.98 3.90
N ARG A 28 -12.83 3.52 4.06
CA ARG A 28 -11.85 3.24 3.00
C ARG A 28 -11.16 1.92 3.28
N GLU A 29 -10.52 1.36 2.26
CA GLU A 29 -9.82 0.08 2.34
C GLU A 29 -8.37 0.19 1.88
N VAL A 30 -7.42 -0.35 2.64
CA VAL A 30 -6.05 -0.60 2.19
C VAL A 30 -5.89 -2.09 1.91
N MET A 31 -5.59 -2.42 0.66
CA MET A 31 -5.12 -3.72 0.27
C MET A 31 -3.59 -3.76 0.37
N VAL A 32 -3.08 -4.64 1.21
CA VAL A 32 -1.65 -4.83 1.47
C VAL A 32 -1.20 -6.09 0.75
N SER A 33 -0.28 -5.94 -0.20
CA SER A 33 0.30 -7.10 -0.89
C SER A 33 1.07 -8.01 0.08
N ARG A 34 1.16 -9.31 -0.23
CA ARG A 34 2.01 -10.24 0.53
C ARG A 34 3.42 -9.71 0.76
N ARG A 35 4.02 -9.17 -0.30
CA ARG A 35 5.40 -8.67 -0.26
C ARG A 35 5.52 -7.45 0.65
N ALA A 36 4.50 -6.60 0.73
CA ALA A 36 4.49 -5.49 1.67
C ALA A 36 4.54 -5.96 3.13
N LEU A 37 3.78 -7.01 3.48
CA LEU A 37 3.83 -7.63 4.80
C LEU A 37 5.20 -8.23 5.11
N LEU A 38 5.82 -8.91 4.14
CA LEU A 38 7.16 -9.47 4.33
C LEU A 38 8.24 -8.38 4.49
N SER A 39 8.01 -7.17 3.95
CA SER A 39 8.99 -6.09 3.94
C SER A 39 8.83 -5.08 5.08
N VAL A 40 7.73 -5.10 5.84
CA VAL A 40 7.49 -4.09 6.89
C VAL A 40 8.38 -4.28 8.11
N ALA A 41 8.76 -5.53 8.41
CA ALA A 41 9.55 -5.86 9.60
C ALA A 41 10.35 -7.16 9.41
N SER A 42 11.33 -7.36 10.30
CA SER A 42 12.07 -8.61 10.44
C SER A 42 11.58 -9.36 11.69
N PRO A 43 11.38 -10.69 11.66
CA PRO A 43 11.50 -11.58 10.50
C PRO A 43 10.38 -11.37 9.47
N PRO A 44 10.61 -11.75 8.19
CA PRO A 44 9.63 -11.56 7.11
C PRO A 44 8.44 -12.51 7.31
N LEU A 45 7.32 -11.96 7.78
CA LEU A 45 6.09 -12.70 8.04
C LEU A 45 4.94 -12.10 7.24
N ALA A 46 4.06 -12.96 6.71
CA ALA A 46 2.85 -12.56 5.99
C ALA A 46 1.66 -13.29 6.59
N ASP A 47 1.22 -12.78 7.74
CA ASP A 47 0.09 -13.29 8.51
C ASP A 47 -0.78 -12.15 9.06
N GLU A 48 -1.88 -12.53 9.68
CA GLU A 48 -2.85 -11.59 10.25
C GLU A 48 -2.33 -10.80 11.46
N PRO A 49 -1.59 -11.42 12.42
CA PRO A 49 -0.95 -10.66 13.49
C PRO A 49 -0.04 -9.55 12.98
N ARG A 50 0.80 -9.82 11.97
CA ARG A 50 1.67 -8.81 11.36
C ARG A 50 0.86 -7.69 10.70
N LEU A 51 -0.25 -8.04 10.03
CA LEU A 51 -1.13 -7.05 9.43
C LEU A 51 -1.75 -6.12 10.48
N LEU A 52 -2.21 -6.67 11.60
CA LEU A 52 -2.81 -5.91 12.71
C LEU A 52 -1.77 -5.00 13.38
N GLU A 53 -0.58 -5.53 13.68
CA GLU A 53 0.53 -4.81 14.31
C GLU A 53 0.92 -3.55 13.50
N TYR A 54 0.95 -3.66 12.17
CA TYR A 54 1.35 -2.57 11.28
C TYR A 54 0.18 -1.90 10.54
N ALA A 55 -1.06 -2.10 10.99
CA ALA A 55 -2.24 -1.61 10.27
C ALA A 55 -2.22 -0.08 10.09
N GLU A 56 -1.89 0.66 11.15
CA GLU A 56 -1.77 2.12 11.10
C GLU A 56 -0.63 2.59 10.18
N THR A 57 0.47 1.82 10.13
CA THR A 57 1.60 2.10 9.23
C THR A 57 1.17 1.95 7.78
N PHE A 58 0.47 0.88 7.43
CA PHE A 58 -0.05 0.68 6.07
C PHE A 58 -1.06 1.75 5.68
N CYS A 59 -1.96 2.15 6.58
CA CYS A 59 -2.86 3.29 6.36
C CYS A 59 -2.08 4.59 6.12
N SER A 60 -1.03 4.86 6.89
CA SER A 60 -0.20 6.06 6.73
C SER A 60 0.54 6.09 5.39
N ILE A 61 1.05 4.93 4.94
CA ILE A 61 1.68 4.78 3.62
C ILE A 61 0.66 5.08 2.51
N ALA A 62 -0.51 4.44 2.57
CA ALA A 62 -1.58 4.62 1.59
C ALA A 62 -2.06 6.08 1.50
N LEU A 63 -2.24 6.74 2.64
CA LEU A 63 -2.67 8.13 2.68
C LEU A 63 -1.62 9.09 2.14
N THR A 64 -0.35 8.85 2.46
CA THR A 64 0.77 9.64 1.94
C THR A 64 0.80 9.58 0.41
N GLN A 65 0.56 8.40 -0.19
CA GLN A 65 0.45 8.26 -1.64
C GLN A 65 -0.72 9.06 -2.23
N THR A 66 -1.93 9.01 -1.65
CA THR A 66 -3.04 9.80 -2.22
C THR A 66 -2.85 11.31 -2.19
N VAL A 67 -2.13 11.82 -1.19
CA VAL A 67 -1.78 13.25 -1.15
C VAL A 67 -0.87 13.60 -2.33
N LEU A 68 0.03 12.68 -2.69
CA LEU A 68 0.97 12.84 -3.80
C LEU A 68 0.28 12.66 -5.16
N ASP A 69 -0.60 11.67 -5.28
CA ASP A 69 -1.30 11.30 -6.53
C ASP A 69 -2.53 12.17 -6.82
N ARG A 70 -2.86 13.13 -5.95
CA ARG A 70 -4.02 14.04 -6.07
C ARG A 70 -5.34 13.32 -6.38
N ASN A 71 -5.52 12.08 -5.92
CA ASN A 71 -6.77 11.34 -6.04
C ASN A 71 -7.45 11.19 -4.67
N PRO A 72 -8.08 12.26 -4.14
CA PRO A 72 -8.71 12.24 -2.82
C PRO A 72 -9.98 11.38 -2.78
N VAL A 73 -10.45 10.85 -3.92
CA VAL A 73 -11.70 10.10 -4.05
C VAL A 73 -11.47 8.59 -3.98
N ALA A 74 -10.22 8.12 -4.04
CA ALA A 74 -9.92 6.70 -3.95
C ALA A 74 -10.50 6.09 -2.65
N GLU A 75 -11.30 5.03 -2.82
CA GLU A 75 -11.90 4.27 -1.72
C GLU A 75 -11.05 3.05 -1.36
N THR A 76 -10.25 2.55 -2.31
CA THR A 76 -9.34 1.41 -2.14
C THR A 76 -7.92 1.80 -2.54
N PHE A 77 -6.95 1.40 -1.73
CA PHE A 77 -5.55 1.76 -1.86
C PHE A 77 -4.71 0.49 -1.90
N LEU A 78 -3.71 0.42 -2.77
CA LEU A 78 -2.78 -0.71 -2.81
C LEU A 78 -1.45 -0.33 -2.18
N VAL A 79 -1.02 -1.07 -1.17
CA VAL A 79 0.31 -0.95 -0.58
C VAL A 79 1.19 -2.13 -1.02
N THR A 80 2.24 -1.79 -1.76
CA THR A 80 3.24 -2.72 -2.27
C THR A 80 4.51 -2.73 -1.42
N ALA A 81 5.38 -3.72 -1.62
CA ALA A 81 6.68 -3.75 -0.97
C ALA A 81 7.54 -2.53 -1.30
N ASN A 82 7.45 -2.01 -2.53
CA ASN A 82 8.19 -0.81 -2.92
C ASN A 82 7.76 0.39 -2.04
N ASP A 83 6.47 0.50 -1.74
CA ASP A 83 5.95 1.60 -0.93
C ASP A 83 6.40 1.51 0.51
N VAL A 84 6.38 0.30 1.08
CA VAL A 84 6.92 0.02 2.42
C VAL A 84 8.41 0.33 2.47
N MET A 85 9.20 -0.13 1.49
CA MET A 85 10.64 0.13 1.46
C MET A 85 10.96 1.61 1.31
N ASN A 86 10.19 2.36 0.52
CA ASN A 86 10.35 3.80 0.38
C ASN A 86 10.00 4.51 1.69
N TRP A 87 8.91 4.09 2.34
CA TRP A 87 8.51 4.60 3.65
C TRP A 87 9.61 4.41 4.71
N LEU A 88 10.15 3.19 4.81
CA LEU A 88 11.23 2.86 5.76
C LEU A 88 12.53 3.62 5.48
N ARG A 89 12.80 3.96 4.21
CA ARG A 89 13.95 4.79 3.81
C ARG A 89 13.73 6.29 4.06
N GLY A 90 12.57 6.69 4.57
CA GLY A 90 12.19 8.09 4.72
C GLY A 90 11.96 8.80 3.38
N TRP A 91 11.80 8.06 2.28
CA TRP A 91 11.50 8.64 0.98
C TRP A 91 10.06 9.13 0.95
N ARG A 92 9.91 10.45 0.96
CA ARG A 92 8.69 11.14 0.53
C ARG A 92 8.67 11.08 -1.00
N SER A 93 8.06 10.04 -1.56
CA SER A 93 8.08 9.81 -3.01
C SER A 93 7.34 10.94 -3.74
N THR A 94 8.06 11.82 -4.41
CA THR A 94 7.62 12.38 -5.69
C THR A 94 7.97 11.34 -6.76
N ARG A 95 7.05 10.43 -7.12
CA ARG A 95 7.24 9.59 -8.31
C ARG A 95 6.29 10.01 -9.42
N PRO A 96 6.80 10.25 -10.65
CA PRO A 96 5.97 10.26 -11.85
C PRO A 96 5.56 8.81 -12.16
N LEU A 97 4.30 8.63 -12.52
CA LEU A 97 3.75 7.39 -13.06
C LEU A 97 4.52 6.98 -14.32
N ALA A 98 5.41 6.00 -14.22
CA ALA A 98 5.94 5.30 -15.39
C ALA A 98 4.96 4.17 -15.74
N VAL A 99 4.05 4.46 -16.67
CA VAL A 99 3.34 3.45 -17.45
C VAL A 99 4.29 2.92 -18.53
N ASP A 100 5.13 1.94 -18.17
CA ASP A 100 5.92 1.22 -19.18
C ASP A 100 5.03 0.20 -19.91
N GLY A 101 4.41 0.70 -20.98
CA GLY A 101 3.70 -0.07 -21.99
C GLY A 101 4.13 0.34 -23.40
N ALA A 102 5.41 0.63 -23.63
CA ALA A 102 5.97 0.86 -24.96
C ALA A 102 7.05 -0.18 -25.25
N LYS A 103 6.59 -1.37 -25.66
CA LYS A 103 7.47 -2.41 -26.22
C LYS A 103 8.02 -1.86 -27.54
N ARG A 104 9.28 -1.43 -27.51
CA ARG A 104 10.10 -1.20 -28.70
C ARG A 104 10.13 -2.48 -29.54
N SER A 105 9.77 -2.37 -30.80
CA SER A 105 10.31 -3.21 -31.86
C SER A 105 10.86 -2.27 -32.93
N SER A 106 12.15 -1.97 -32.80
CA SER A 106 12.99 -1.58 -33.93
C SER A 106 13.27 -2.83 -34.75
N VAL A 107 13.00 -2.81 -36.05
CA VAL A 107 13.86 -3.46 -37.04
C VAL A 107 13.94 -2.52 -38.24
N GLN A 108 15.15 -1.99 -38.44
CA GLN A 108 15.61 -1.38 -39.68
C GLN A 108 15.61 -2.43 -40.80
N ASN A 109 15.05 -2.09 -41.97
CA ASN A 109 15.82 -1.95 -43.21
C ASN A 109 15.00 -1.16 -44.23
#